data_AF-A0A2N1V1E8-F1
#
_entry.id   AF-A0A2N1V1E8-F1
#
_cell.length_a   1.000
_cell.length_b   1.000
_cell.length_c   1.000
_cell.angle_alpha   90.00
_cell.angle_beta   90.00
_cell.angle_gamma   90.00
#
_symmetry.space_group_name_H-M   'P 1'
#
loop_
_entity.id
_entity.type
_entity.pdbx_description
1 polymer ?
#
loop_
_entity_poly.entity_id
_entity_poly.type
_entity_poly.pdbx_seq_one_letter_code
_entity_poly.pdbx_strand_id
1 'polypeptide(L)'
;MAKNDKVSKIGVDINPDKMKAVNLAMDQIERQHGKGSIMRLSDQQVVDVEVIPTGCISLDAAIGVGGIPRGRIIEIFGPESSGKTTVCLHVIAEAQKKGGLAAFVDTEHALDINYAQRLGIDLNNLLLSQPEFGEQALEIVETLVRSGGIDVVVIDSVAALTPRVEIEGDMGDAQMGSQARLMSQAMRKLNAAIGKSKTTVIFTNQLRSKIGVIYGNPETTTGGNALKFYASVRLDIRRKEVLKDGSEIIGNRVRVKVVKNKVAPPFKETEFDIMYNEGISKVGDLVDVATEHGIVNKSGSWYTFQEERVQGRDALKKLISEDDNLFESLKTSVLEVISPKRKKDEKVEKVDKSEKVEVKK
;
A
#
# COMPACT_ATOMS: atom_id res chain seq x y z
N MET A 1 21.08 5.53 43.02
CA MET A 1 21.30 5.88 41.60
C MET A 1 21.97 4.67 40.95
N ALA A 2 21.50 3.99 39.93
CA ALA A 2 20.26 4.02 39.14
C ALA A 2 20.01 2.57 38.65
N LYS A 3 18.76 2.25 38.32
CA LYS A 3 18.23 0.92 38.01
C LYS A 3 18.93 0.30 36.79
N ASN A 4 19.33 -0.97 36.91
CA ASN A 4 19.74 -1.82 35.80
C ASN A 4 18.53 -2.09 34.89
N ASP A 5 18.55 -1.52 33.69
CA ASP A 5 17.57 -1.80 32.65
C ASP A 5 17.72 -3.23 32.13
N LYS A 6 16.71 -4.05 32.42
CA LYS A 6 16.52 -5.37 31.83
C LYS A 6 16.04 -5.24 30.39
N VAL A 7 16.98 -5.29 29.44
CA VAL A 7 16.67 -5.74 28.08
C VAL A 7 17.78 -6.68 27.58
N SER A 8 17.57 -7.99 27.76
CA SER A 8 18.21 -8.98 26.88
C SER A 8 17.27 -10.17 26.72
N LYS A 9 16.80 -10.38 25.48
CA LYS A 9 16.13 -11.63 25.07
C LYS A 9 16.96 -12.45 24.07
N ILE A 10 18.22 -12.07 23.85
CA ILE A 10 19.22 -12.94 23.23
C ILE A 10 20.50 -12.75 24.05
N GLY A 11 20.89 -13.77 24.80
CA GLY A 11 22.01 -13.71 25.75
C GLY A 11 23.36 -13.74 25.03
N VAL A 12 23.89 -12.56 24.73
CA VAL A 12 25.29 -12.38 24.36
C VAL A 12 25.86 -11.30 25.28
N ASP A 13 26.80 -11.67 26.13
CA ASP A 13 27.54 -10.71 26.97
C ASP A 13 28.54 -9.96 26.07
N ILE A 14 28.20 -8.70 25.73
CA ILE A 14 29.05 -7.88 24.88
C ILE A 14 30.16 -7.28 25.75
N ASN A 15 31.43 -7.50 25.36
CA ASN A 15 32.59 -6.96 26.07
C ASN A 15 32.45 -5.42 26.31
N PRO A 16 32.61 -4.93 27.55
CA PRO A 16 32.46 -3.52 27.91
C PRO A 16 33.34 -2.55 27.13
N ASP A 17 34.57 -2.95 26.79
CA ASP A 17 35.50 -2.08 26.04
C ASP A 17 35.10 -1.97 24.58
N LYS A 18 34.54 -3.06 24.00
CA LYS A 18 33.91 -3.01 22.68
C LYS A 18 32.70 -2.08 22.69
N MET A 19 31.88 -2.12 23.74
CA MET A 19 30.73 -1.22 23.87
C MET A 19 31.13 0.26 23.97
N LYS A 20 32.18 0.58 24.71
CA LYS A 20 32.72 1.95 24.78
C LYS A 20 33.22 2.43 23.41
N ALA A 21 33.98 1.61 22.70
CA ALA A 21 34.47 1.95 21.36
C ALA A 21 33.31 2.15 20.36
N VAL A 22 32.28 1.31 20.42
CA VAL A 22 31.07 1.44 19.59
C VAL A 22 30.33 2.74 19.91
N ASN A 23 30.13 3.07 21.18
CA ASN A 23 29.44 4.32 21.55
C ASN A 23 30.21 5.56 21.09
N LEU A 24 31.54 5.58 21.22
CA LEU A 24 32.37 6.68 20.71
C LEU A 24 32.24 6.84 19.19
N ALA A 25 32.24 5.72 18.46
CA ALA A 25 32.02 5.73 17.02
C ALA A 25 30.61 6.22 16.66
N MET A 26 29.58 5.83 17.42
CA MET A 26 28.22 6.32 17.24
C MET A 26 28.14 7.84 17.44
N ASP A 27 28.74 8.39 18.51
CA ASP A 27 28.79 9.83 18.78
C ASP A 27 29.52 10.59 17.67
N GLN A 28 30.61 10.03 17.14
CA GLN A 28 31.35 10.62 16.03
C GLN A 28 30.50 10.64 14.75
N ILE A 29 29.79 9.54 14.46
CA ILE A 29 28.89 9.44 13.32
C ILE A 29 27.75 10.46 13.43
N GLU A 30 27.12 10.61 14.59
CA GLU A 30 26.06 11.62 14.79
C GLU A 30 26.57 13.06 14.65
N ARG A 31 27.79 13.36 15.12
CA ARG A 31 28.40 14.69 14.94
C ARG A 31 28.72 14.99 13.48
N GLN A 32 29.15 14.00 12.70
CA GLN A 32 29.53 14.16 11.30
C GLN A 32 28.32 14.13 10.34
N HIS A 33 27.29 13.34 10.65
CA HIS A 33 26.19 13.03 9.74
C HIS A 33 24.80 13.46 10.25
N GLY A 34 24.74 14.05 11.44
CA GLY A 34 23.51 14.56 12.07
C GLY A 34 22.85 13.57 13.04
N LYS A 35 22.01 14.07 13.93
CA LYS A 35 21.27 13.25 14.90
C LYS A 35 20.41 12.19 14.17
N GLY A 36 20.44 10.95 14.65
CA GLY A 36 19.67 9.85 14.07
C GLY A 36 20.30 9.20 12.83
N SER A 37 21.54 9.57 12.46
CA SER A 37 22.30 8.88 11.40
C SER A 37 22.71 7.45 11.76
N ILE A 38 22.75 7.13 13.06
CA ILE A 38 22.99 5.79 13.60
C ILE A 38 22.23 5.63 14.92
N MET A 39 21.50 4.53 15.07
CA MET A 39 20.70 4.25 16.27
C MET A 39 20.70 2.74 16.52
N ARG A 40 20.49 2.30 17.77
CA ARG A 40 20.28 0.87 18.03
C ARG A 40 18.86 0.52 17.62
N LEU A 41 18.69 -0.66 17.03
CA LEU A 41 17.37 -1.14 16.61
C LEU A 41 16.41 -1.30 17.81
N SER A 42 16.94 -1.55 19.01
CA SER A 42 16.19 -1.59 20.27
C SER A 42 15.66 -0.23 20.73
N ASP A 43 16.27 0.86 20.26
CA ASP A 43 15.91 2.22 20.66
C ASP A 43 14.75 2.74 19.78
N GLN A 44 14.38 2.00 18.74
CA GLN A 44 13.08 2.15 18.10
C GLN A 44 12.00 1.60 19.04
N GLN A 45 11.11 2.48 19.51
CA GLN A 45 9.73 2.02 19.72
C GLN A 45 9.31 1.28 18.45
N VAL A 46 8.76 0.07 18.59
CA VAL A 46 8.23 -0.74 17.47
C VAL A 46 7.56 0.20 16.49
N VAL A 47 8.22 0.48 15.36
CA VAL A 47 7.76 1.54 14.45
C VAL A 47 6.52 0.98 13.79
N ASP A 48 5.36 1.38 14.30
CA ASP A 48 4.09 1.18 13.62
C ASP A 48 4.27 1.79 12.23
N VAL A 49 4.20 0.96 11.20
CA VAL A 49 4.31 1.41 9.82
C VAL A 49 3.07 2.26 9.55
N GLU A 50 3.22 3.57 9.45
CA GLU A 50 2.11 4.44 9.08
C GLU A 50 1.61 4.07 7.67
N VAL A 51 0.29 4.05 7.48
CA VAL A 51 -0.34 3.59 6.23
C VAL A 51 -1.39 4.56 5.70
N ILE A 52 -1.58 4.52 4.38
CA ILE A 52 -2.70 5.10 3.65
C ILE A 52 -3.65 3.95 3.28
N PRO A 53 -4.91 3.93 3.73
CA PRO A 53 -5.86 2.88 3.35
C PRO A 53 -6.03 2.81 1.83
N THR A 54 -6.25 1.62 1.30
CA THR A 54 -6.51 1.46 -0.14
C THR A 54 -7.95 1.76 -0.53
N GLY A 55 -8.84 1.94 0.46
CA GLY A 55 -10.28 2.02 0.23
C GLY A 55 -10.94 0.65 0.01
N CYS A 56 -10.17 -0.44 0.12
CA CYS A 56 -10.58 -1.83 0.01
C CYS A 56 -10.09 -2.59 1.24
N ILE A 57 -11.02 -3.05 2.08
CA ILE A 57 -10.70 -3.66 3.37
C ILE A 57 -9.97 -4.99 3.19
N SER A 58 -10.34 -5.76 2.16
CA SER A 58 -9.68 -7.03 1.86
C SER A 58 -8.26 -6.82 1.33
N LEU A 59 -8.02 -5.77 0.53
CA LEU A 59 -6.68 -5.42 0.06
C LEU A 59 -5.79 -4.90 1.19
N ASP A 60 -6.33 -4.09 2.09
CA ASP A 60 -5.64 -3.61 3.29
C ASP A 60 -5.21 -4.80 4.18
N ALA A 61 -6.09 -5.80 4.34
CA ALA A 61 -5.79 -7.05 5.06
C ALA A 61 -4.77 -7.94 4.32
N ALA A 62 -4.83 -8.01 3.00
CA ALA A 62 -3.88 -8.74 2.17
C ALA A 62 -2.48 -8.12 2.21
N ILE A 63 -2.37 -6.79 2.24
CA ILE A 63 -1.11 -6.08 2.47
C ILE A 63 -0.58 -6.33 3.90
N GLY A 64 -1.48 -6.53 4.86
CA GLY A 64 -1.17 -7.04 6.20
C GLY A 64 -0.76 -5.99 7.23
N VAL A 65 -0.52 -4.74 6.80
CA VAL A 65 -0.32 -3.57 7.69
C VAL A 65 -1.52 -2.63 7.69
N GLY A 66 -2.62 -2.99 7.03
CA GLY A 66 -3.86 -2.19 6.99
C GLY A 66 -3.86 -1.08 5.94
N GLY A 67 -3.00 -1.17 4.92
CA GLY A 67 -2.95 -0.21 3.81
C GLY A 67 -1.59 -0.09 3.18
N ILE A 68 -1.43 0.91 2.32
CA ILE A 68 -0.19 1.25 1.63
C ILE A 68 0.79 1.93 2.59
N PRO A 69 2.01 1.40 2.80
CA PRO A 69 2.96 1.96 3.75
C PRO A 69 3.53 3.31 3.30
N ARG A 70 3.50 4.30 4.19
CA ARG A 70 4.06 5.64 4.00
C ARG A 70 5.58 5.62 3.87
N GLY A 71 6.12 6.58 3.11
CA GLY A 71 7.56 6.71 2.90
C GLY A 71 8.17 5.53 2.13
N ARG A 72 7.40 4.90 1.24
CA ARG A 72 7.82 3.74 0.45
C ARG A 72 7.44 3.87 -1.02
N ILE A 73 8.16 3.13 -1.85
CA ILE A 73 7.84 2.91 -3.25
C ILE A 73 6.92 1.69 -3.36
N ILE A 74 5.86 1.82 -4.16
CA ILE A 74 4.85 0.77 -4.42
C ILE A 74 4.76 0.59 -5.93
N GLU A 75 4.59 -0.65 -6.38
CA GLU A 75 4.31 -0.95 -7.78
C GLU A 75 2.99 -1.70 -7.90
N ILE A 76 2.08 -1.20 -8.72
CA ILE A 76 0.82 -1.85 -9.07
C ILE A 76 0.89 -2.19 -10.56
N PHE A 77 0.89 -3.47 -10.90
CA PHE A 77 1.08 -3.90 -12.28
C PHE A 77 0.06 -4.96 -12.68
N GLY A 78 -0.17 -5.08 -13.98
CA GLY A 78 -1.14 -6.02 -14.52
C GLY A 78 -1.56 -5.67 -15.94
N PRO A 79 -2.44 -6.49 -16.55
CA PRO A 79 -2.98 -6.24 -17.88
C PRO A 79 -3.69 -4.89 -18.00
N GLU A 80 -3.95 -4.45 -19.22
CA GLU A 80 -4.83 -3.31 -19.48
C GLU A 80 -6.22 -3.54 -18.88
N SER A 81 -6.87 -2.45 -18.47
CA SER A 81 -8.23 -2.48 -17.89
C SER A 81 -8.40 -3.41 -16.68
N SER A 82 -7.31 -3.73 -15.97
CA SER A 82 -7.36 -4.55 -14.75
C SER A 82 -7.72 -3.77 -13.49
N GLY A 83 -7.78 -2.43 -13.54
CA GLY A 83 -8.14 -1.58 -12.40
C GLY A 83 -6.96 -0.91 -11.69
N LYS A 84 -5.75 -0.91 -12.26
CA LYS A 84 -4.53 -0.28 -11.69
C LYS A 84 -4.78 1.18 -11.28
N THR A 85 -5.24 2.00 -12.22
CA THR A 85 -5.53 3.42 -12.01
C THR A 85 -6.65 3.61 -11.00
N THR A 86 -7.73 2.83 -11.07
CA THR A 86 -8.82 2.88 -10.08
C THR A 86 -8.33 2.67 -8.66
N VAL A 87 -7.48 1.65 -8.42
CA VAL A 87 -6.88 1.44 -7.08
C VAL A 87 -6.05 2.65 -6.64
N CYS A 88 -5.26 3.24 -7.55
CA CYS A 88 -4.48 4.43 -7.25
C CYS A 88 -5.37 5.63 -6.88
N LEU A 89 -6.47 5.84 -7.62
CA LEU A 89 -7.44 6.91 -7.35
C LEU A 89 -8.12 6.71 -5.99
N HIS A 90 -8.45 5.48 -5.59
CA HIS A 90 -8.96 5.22 -4.24
C HIS A 90 -7.92 5.52 -3.15
N VAL A 91 -6.64 5.18 -3.36
CA VAL A 91 -5.58 5.53 -2.41
C VAL A 91 -5.44 7.05 -2.28
N ILE A 92 -5.54 7.79 -3.39
CA ILE A 92 -5.57 9.26 -3.38
C ILE A 92 -6.76 9.79 -2.58
N ALA A 93 -7.97 9.29 -2.86
CA ALA A 93 -9.18 9.71 -2.16
C ALA A 93 -9.08 9.44 -0.64
N GLU A 94 -8.55 8.28 -0.24
CA GLU A 94 -8.36 7.95 1.18
C GLU A 94 -7.23 8.76 1.83
N ALA A 95 -6.20 9.17 1.08
CA ALA A 95 -5.19 10.11 1.57
C ALA A 95 -5.79 11.50 1.82
N GLN A 96 -6.57 12.03 0.88
CA GLN A 96 -7.23 13.33 0.98
C GLN A 96 -8.26 13.37 2.11
N LYS A 97 -9.05 12.30 2.31
CA LYS A 97 -9.98 12.18 3.45
C LYS A 97 -9.30 12.29 4.81
N LYS A 98 -8.02 11.95 4.89
CA LYS A 98 -7.18 12.10 6.10
C LYS A 98 -6.46 13.44 6.18
N GLY A 99 -6.82 14.40 5.32
CA GLY A 99 -6.22 15.73 5.24
C GLY A 99 -4.87 15.78 4.53
N GLY A 100 -4.49 14.71 3.82
CA GLY A 100 -3.23 14.64 3.07
C GLY A 100 -3.32 15.26 1.68
N LEU A 101 -2.17 15.64 1.13
CA LEU A 101 -2.05 16.13 -0.25
C LEU A 101 -1.59 15.03 -1.20
N ALA A 102 -2.11 15.04 -2.42
CA ALA A 102 -1.83 14.05 -3.44
C ALA A 102 -1.36 14.70 -4.74
N ALA A 103 -0.51 13.98 -5.46
CA ALA A 103 -0.13 14.32 -6.82
C ALA A 103 -0.33 13.13 -7.77
N PHE A 104 -0.72 13.43 -9.00
CA PHE A 104 -0.89 12.48 -10.08
C PHE A 104 -0.03 12.92 -11.27
N VAL A 105 0.91 12.08 -11.67
CA VAL A 105 1.77 12.27 -12.84
C VAL A 105 1.22 11.36 -13.93
N ASP A 106 0.42 11.95 -14.82
CA ASP A 106 -0.27 11.29 -15.92
C ASP A 106 0.64 11.28 -17.15
N THR A 107 1.41 10.20 -17.31
CA THR A 107 2.28 10.01 -18.48
C THR A 107 1.56 9.30 -19.63
N GLU A 108 0.41 8.67 -19.36
CA GLU A 108 -0.44 8.07 -20.40
C GLU A 108 -1.45 9.07 -21.00
N HIS A 109 -1.57 10.29 -20.44
CA HIS A 109 -2.55 11.30 -20.83
C HIS A 109 -4.00 10.77 -20.84
N ALA A 110 -4.32 9.89 -19.89
CA ALA A 110 -5.53 9.07 -19.91
C ALA A 110 -6.42 9.23 -18.65
N LEU A 111 -6.09 10.16 -17.76
CA LEU A 111 -6.86 10.36 -16.53
C LEU A 111 -8.26 10.96 -16.83
N ASP A 112 -9.32 10.22 -16.50
CA ASP A 112 -10.70 10.73 -16.50
C ASP A 112 -11.00 11.52 -15.22
N ILE A 113 -11.08 12.84 -15.36
CA ILE A 113 -11.36 13.79 -14.27
C ILE A 113 -12.75 13.56 -13.66
N ASN A 114 -13.78 13.25 -14.48
CA ASN A 114 -15.14 13.02 -13.97
C ASN A 114 -15.21 11.72 -13.18
N TYR A 115 -14.50 10.69 -13.63
CA TYR A 115 -14.37 9.46 -12.87
C TYR A 115 -13.64 9.70 -11.54
N ALA A 116 -12.50 10.40 -11.55
CA ALA A 116 -11.78 10.76 -10.32
C ALA A 116 -12.67 11.51 -9.31
N GLN A 117 -13.46 12.48 -9.77
CA GLN A 117 -14.40 13.22 -8.92
C GLN A 117 -15.47 12.30 -8.31
N ARG A 118 -16.04 11.37 -9.10
CA ARG A 118 -17.02 10.39 -8.60
C ARG A 118 -16.44 9.47 -7.52
N LEU A 119 -15.14 9.17 -7.58
CA LEU A 119 -14.45 8.41 -6.53
C LEU A 119 -14.20 9.22 -5.24
N GLY A 120 -14.61 10.48 -5.20
CA GLY A 120 -14.49 11.36 -4.05
C GLY A 120 -13.12 12.03 -3.91
N ILE A 121 -12.39 12.16 -5.02
CA ILE A 121 -11.15 12.95 -5.06
C ILE A 121 -11.50 14.43 -5.08
N ASP A 122 -10.85 15.19 -4.21
CA ASP A 122 -10.88 16.65 -4.24
C ASP A 122 -9.93 17.15 -5.34
N LEU A 123 -10.53 17.51 -6.48
CA LEU A 123 -9.81 17.97 -7.66
C LEU A 123 -9.12 19.33 -7.44
N ASN A 124 -9.61 20.17 -6.53
CA ASN A 124 -8.98 21.47 -6.27
C ASN A 124 -7.61 21.33 -5.60
N ASN A 125 -7.45 20.26 -4.82
CA ASN A 125 -6.24 19.97 -4.05
C ASN A 125 -5.44 18.79 -4.62
N LEU A 126 -5.81 18.28 -5.80
CA LEU A 126 -5.02 17.28 -6.52
C LEU A 126 -4.02 17.96 -7.45
N LEU A 127 -2.72 17.74 -7.23
CA LEU A 127 -1.71 18.22 -8.15
C LEU A 127 -1.63 17.29 -9.37
N LEU A 128 -1.99 17.79 -10.55
CA LEU A 128 -1.87 17.05 -11.81
C LEU A 128 -0.65 17.54 -12.59
N SER A 129 0.15 16.60 -13.08
CA SER A 129 1.27 16.87 -13.99
C SER A 129 1.19 15.96 -15.22
N GLN A 130 1.36 16.54 -16.40
CA GLN A 130 1.40 15.84 -17.69
C GLN A 130 2.75 16.13 -18.36
N PRO A 131 3.80 15.37 -18.01
CA PRO A 131 5.15 15.60 -18.50
C PRO A 131 5.30 15.10 -19.95
N GLU A 132 6.23 15.71 -20.69
CA GLU A 132 6.54 15.37 -22.08
C GLU A 132 7.46 14.15 -22.19
N PHE A 133 8.37 13.95 -21.24
CA PHE A 133 9.35 12.85 -21.24
C PHE A 133 9.65 12.32 -19.83
N GLY A 134 10.24 11.12 -19.77
CA GLY A 134 10.43 10.35 -18.54
C GLY A 134 11.33 11.03 -17.51
N GLU A 135 12.42 11.69 -17.94
CA GLU A 135 13.28 12.46 -17.04
C GLU A 135 12.50 13.58 -16.34
N GLN A 136 11.72 14.36 -17.09
CA GLN A 136 10.89 15.44 -16.55
C GLN A 136 9.89 14.90 -15.53
N ALA A 137 9.20 13.80 -15.86
CA ALA A 137 8.25 13.15 -14.95
C ALA A 137 8.91 12.80 -13.61
N LEU A 138 10.10 12.18 -13.64
CA LEU A 138 10.81 11.72 -12.45
C LEU A 138 11.44 12.89 -11.65
N GLU A 139 11.85 13.96 -12.30
CA GLU A 139 12.31 15.21 -11.66
C GLU A 139 11.18 15.94 -10.93
N ILE A 140 9.98 15.98 -11.53
CA ILE A 140 8.77 16.52 -10.88
C ILE A 140 8.46 15.70 -9.61
N VAL A 141 8.46 14.36 -9.72
CA VAL A 141 8.25 13.48 -8.56
C VAL A 141 9.32 13.73 -7.49
N GLU A 142 10.60 13.83 -7.86
CA GLU A 142 11.68 14.11 -6.90
C GLU A 142 11.45 15.43 -6.17
N THR A 143 11.08 16.49 -6.89
CA THR A 143 10.82 17.81 -6.33
C THR A 143 9.63 17.79 -5.36
N LEU A 144 8.53 17.15 -5.75
CA LEU A 144 7.33 16.99 -4.92
C LEU A 144 7.65 16.21 -3.64
N VAL A 145 8.37 15.09 -3.74
CA VAL A 145 8.78 14.29 -2.57
C VAL A 145 9.69 15.11 -1.64
N ARG A 146 10.66 15.86 -2.18
CA ARG A 146 11.59 16.67 -1.38
C ARG A 146 10.93 17.86 -0.69
N SER A 147 9.79 18.34 -1.20
CA SER A 147 9.03 19.41 -0.54
C SER A 147 8.53 19.01 0.87
N GLY A 148 8.35 17.71 1.11
CA GLY A 148 7.80 17.18 2.36
C GLY A 148 6.30 17.42 2.57
N GLY A 149 5.62 18.10 1.63
CA GLY A 149 4.20 18.44 1.74
C GLY A 149 3.24 17.45 1.10
N ILE A 150 3.73 16.45 0.36
CA ILE A 150 2.89 15.49 -0.38
C ILE A 150 2.88 14.14 0.33
N ASP A 151 1.68 13.60 0.55
CA ASP A 151 1.46 12.31 1.20
C ASP A 151 1.56 11.14 0.22
N VAL A 152 1.03 11.32 -1.00
CA VAL A 152 1.04 10.30 -2.05
C VAL A 152 1.27 10.90 -3.43
N VAL A 153 2.16 10.28 -4.20
CA VAL A 153 2.39 10.57 -5.62
C VAL A 153 2.10 9.31 -6.42
N VAL A 154 1.23 9.41 -7.41
CA VAL A 154 0.96 8.33 -8.38
C VAL A 154 1.61 8.69 -9.71
N ILE A 155 2.27 7.71 -10.33
CA ILE A 155 2.85 7.83 -11.68
C ILE A 155 2.15 6.78 -12.54
N ASP A 156 1.35 7.25 -13.50
CA ASP A 156 0.54 6.41 -14.38
C ASP A 156 0.93 6.68 -15.85
N SER A 157 1.83 5.89 -16.46
CA SER A 157 2.51 4.70 -15.98
C SER A 157 4.01 4.65 -16.30
N VAL A 158 4.72 3.67 -15.72
CA VAL A 158 6.14 3.40 -16.01
C VAL A 158 6.37 3.14 -17.49
N ALA A 159 5.43 2.49 -18.18
CA ALA A 159 5.59 2.13 -19.58
C ALA A 159 5.73 3.37 -20.47
N ALA A 160 5.06 4.47 -20.10
CA ALA A 160 5.10 5.76 -20.80
C ALA A 160 6.18 6.72 -20.27
N LEU A 161 7.07 6.29 -19.36
CA LEU A 161 8.25 7.06 -18.98
C LEU A 161 9.33 6.95 -20.06
N THR A 162 9.04 7.47 -21.25
CA THR A 162 9.92 7.41 -22.42
C THR A 162 11.05 8.43 -22.26
N PRO A 163 12.33 8.03 -22.32
CA PRO A 163 13.45 8.95 -22.23
C PRO A 163 13.41 10.02 -23.32
N ARG A 164 13.87 11.24 -23.00
CA ARG A 164 13.90 12.36 -23.97
C ARG A 164 14.57 11.97 -25.30
N VAL A 165 15.67 11.25 -25.21
CA VAL A 165 16.46 10.85 -26.39
C VAL A 165 15.68 9.90 -27.31
N GLU A 166 14.70 9.17 -26.78
CA GLU A 166 13.84 8.26 -27.54
C GLU A 166 12.68 9.02 -28.21
N ILE A 167 12.19 10.09 -27.59
CA ILE A 167 11.16 10.97 -28.15
C ILE A 167 11.73 11.86 -29.27
N GLU A 168 12.95 12.36 -29.10
CA GLU A 168 13.63 13.21 -30.09
C GLU A 168 14.32 12.40 -31.21
N GLY A 169 14.47 11.08 -31.03
CA GLY A 169 15.09 10.18 -32.00
C GLY A 169 14.16 9.75 -33.13
N ASP A 170 14.74 9.17 -34.18
CA ASP A 170 13.95 8.67 -35.31
C ASP A 170 13.35 7.28 -35.00
N MET A 171 12.19 6.98 -35.60
CA MET A 171 11.57 5.67 -35.46
C MET A 171 12.49 4.58 -36.02
N GLY A 172 12.90 3.65 -35.16
CA GLY A 172 13.80 2.55 -35.50
C GLY A 172 15.21 2.71 -34.94
N ASP A 173 15.53 3.84 -34.33
CA ASP A 173 16.82 4.04 -33.65
C ASP A 173 17.01 3.05 -32.49
N ALA A 174 18.19 2.45 -32.43
CA ALA A 174 18.52 1.46 -31.42
C ALA A 174 18.82 2.12 -30.08
N GLN A 175 17.82 2.20 -29.20
CA GLN A 175 17.95 2.76 -27.85
C GLN A 175 17.79 1.71 -26.75
N MET A 176 18.53 0.61 -26.88
CA MET A 176 18.39 -0.55 -26.00
C MET A 176 18.64 -0.19 -24.53
N GLY A 177 17.61 -0.31 -23.70
CA GLY A 177 17.71 -0.18 -22.24
C GLY A 177 17.81 1.25 -21.72
N SER A 178 17.53 2.26 -22.56
CA SER A 178 17.43 3.68 -22.18
C SER A 178 16.54 3.87 -20.94
N GLN A 179 15.30 3.38 -21.00
CA GLN A 179 14.31 3.46 -19.93
C GLN A 179 14.76 2.73 -18.65
N ALA A 180 15.39 1.56 -18.79
CA ALA A 180 15.88 0.81 -17.63
C ALA A 180 17.01 1.54 -16.88
N ARG A 181 17.88 2.25 -17.60
CA ARG A 181 18.93 3.09 -17.01
C ARG A 181 18.34 4.31 -16.30
N LEU A 182 17.38 4.99 -16.95
CA LEU A 182 16.64 6.10 -16.36
C LEU A 182 15.99 5.70 -15.03
N MET A 183 15.22 4.61 -15.03
CA MET A 183 14.58 4.08 -13.82
C MET A 183 15.60 3.73 -12.73
N SER A 184 16.74 3.12 -13.10
CA SER A 184 17.78 2.77 -12.12
C SER A 184 18.40 3.99 -11.45
N GLN A 185 18.59 5.08 -12.20
CA GLN A 185 19.10 6.34 -11.66
C GLN A 185 18.05 7.03 -10.78
N ALA A 186 16.81 7.12 -11.25
CA ALA A 186 15.73 7.77 -10.53
C ALA A 186 15.40 7.06 -9.21
N MET A 187 15.31 5.73 -9.20
CA MET A 187 15.04 4.97 -7.97
C MET A 187 16.12 5.22 -6.90
N ARG A 188 17.39 5.37 -7.30
CA ARG A 188 18.49 5.66 -6.39
C ARG A 188 18.34 7.03 -5.72
N LYS A 189 17.92 8.05 -6.48
CA LYS A 189 17.67 9.41 -5.97
C LYS A 189 16.41 9.46 -5.09
N LEU A 190 15.31 8.90 -5.60
CA LEU A 190 13.99 8.96 -4.97
C LEU A 190 13.94 8.22 -3.63
N ASN A 191 14.55 7.02 -3.53
CA ASN A 191 14.43 6.18 -2.34
C ASN A 191 14.90 6.89 -1.05
N ALA A 192 15.98 7.68 -1.13
CA ALA A 192 16.49 8.44 0.01
C ALA A 192 15.58 9.61 0.40
N ALA A 193 14.96 10.28 -0.58
CA ALA A 193 14.03 11.39 -0.33
C ALA A 193 12.71 10.89 0.25
N ILE A 194 12.14 9.82 -0.33
CA ILE A 194 10.89 9.16 0.08
C ILE A 194 10.92 8.74 1.55
N GLY A 195 12.03 8.13 1.99
CA GLY A 195 12.16 7.70 3.38
C GLY A 195 12.17 8.86 4.40
N LYS A 196 12.59 10.05 3.99
CA LYS A 196 12.64 11.25 4.85
C LYS A 196 11.32 12.03 4.85
N SER A 197 10.67 12.14 3.70
CA SER A 197 9.44 12.92 3.55
C SER A 197 8.19 12.18 4.01
N LYS A 198 8.28 10.86 4.21
CA LYS A 198 7.13 9.95 4.42
C LYS A 198 6.11 9.96 3.26
N THR A 199 6.45 10.53 2.10
CA THR A 199 5.65 10.45 0.89
C THR A 199 5.62 9.02 0.35
N THR A 200 4.43 8.50 0.03
CA THR A 200 4.29 7.26 -0.72
C THR A 200 4.40 7.54 -2.21
N VAL A 201 5.19 6.78 -2.96
CA VAL A 201 5.23 6.87 -4.42
C VAL A 201 4.74 5.58 -5.04
N ILE A 202 3.65 5.65 -5.80
CA ILE A 202 3.00 4.52 -6.46
C ILE A 202 3.28 4.60 -7.95
N PHE A 203 3.89 3.55 -8.49
CA PHE A 203 4.08 3.37 -9.92
C PHE A 203 3.05 2.37 -10.44
N THR A 204 2.26 2.76 -11.44
CA THR A 204 1.53 1.77 -12.23
C THR A 204 2.46 1.21 -13.30
N ASN A 205 2.28 -0.06 -13.67
CA ASN A 205 3.08 -0.67 -14.72
C ASN A 205 2.27 -1.67 -15.54
N GLN A 206 2.67 -1.84 -16.79
CA GLN A 206 2.06 -2.77 -17.72
C GLN A 206 2.88 -4.06 -17.80
N LEU A 207 2.19 -5.15 -18.15
CA LEU A 207 2.84 -6.42 -18.48
C LEU A 207 3.31 -6.43 -19.94
N ARG A 208 4.45 -7.07 -20.18
CA ARG A 208 5.03 -7.40 -21.48
C ARG A 208 5.52 -8.84 -21.46
N SER A 209 5.63 -9.48 -22.61
CA SER A 209 6.18 -10.83 -22.74
C SER A 209 7.67 -10.78 -23.06
N LYS A 210 8.48 -11.57 -22.36
CA LYS A 210 9.88 -11.80 -22.72
C LYS A 210 9.94 -12.78 -23.88
N ILE A 211 10.45 -12.30 -25.02
CA ILE A 211 10.69 -13.13 -26.20
C ILE A 211 11.76 -14.19 -25.87
N GLY A 212 11.53 -15.44 -26.27
CA GLY A 212 12.50 -16.54 -26.11
C GLY A 212 12.41 -17.34 -24.80
N VAL A 213 11.43 -17.06 -23.93
CA VAL A 213 11.18 -17.88 -22.73
C VAL A 213 10.25 -19.05 -23.09
N ILE A 214 10.80 -20.26 -23.17
CA ILE A 214 10.06 -21.50 -23.49
C ILE A 214 9.53 -22.19 -22.21
N TYR A 215 10.14 -21.93 -21.06
CA TYR A 215 9.77 -22.54 -19.77
C TYR A 215 9.63 -21.47 -18.67
N GLY A 216 8.57 -21.58 -17.85
CA GLY A 216 8.25 -20.65 -16.77
C GLY A 216 7.27 -19.54 -17.18
N ASN A 217 7.18 -18.48 -16.38
CA ASN A 217 6.31 -17.33 -16.68
C ASN A 217 7.04 -16.34 -17.62
N PRO A 218 6.54 -16.09 -18.85
CA PRO A 218 7.15 -15.16 -19.79
C PRO A 218 6.87 -13.68 -19.45
N GLU A 219 5.95 -13.39 -18.54
CA GLU A 219 5.54 -12.02 -18.22
C GLU A 219 6.63 -11.24 -17.47
N THR A 220 6.79 -9.96 -17.84
CA THR A 220 7.64 -8.98 -17.16
C THR A 220 6.99 -7.62 -17.15
N THR A 221 7.45 -6.76 -16.23
CA THR A 221 7.09 -5.34 -16.21
C THR A 221 8.12 -4.49 -16.96
N THR A 222 7.70 -3.30 -17.41
CA THR A 222 8.56 -2.33 -18.13
C THR A 222 9.49 -1.57 -17.17
N GLY A 223 10.47 -0.83 -17.70
CA GLY A 223 11.40 -0.03 -16.89
C GLY A 223 12.56 -0.80 -16.25
N GLY A 224 12.84 -2.02 -16.70
CA GLY A 224 13.94 -2.86 -16.19
C GLY A 224 13.66 -3.48 -14.82
N ASN A 225 14.72 -3.76 -14.05
CA ASN A 225 14.60 -4.45 -12.76
C ASN A 225 14.65 -3.53 -11.53
N ALA A 226 15.05 -2.26 -11.68
CA ALA A 226 15.26 -1.36 -10.55
C ALA A 226 14.01 -1.24 -9.67
N LEU A 227 12.87 -0.89 -10.27
CA LEU A 227 11.60 -0.73 -9.53
C LEU A 227 11.25 -1.99 -8.74
N LYS A 228 11.47 -3.19 -9.30
CA LYS A 228 11.21 -4.47 -8.62
C LYS A 228 12.00 -4.61 -7.32
N PHE A 229 13.23 -4.09 -7.24
CA PHE A 229 14.06 -4.15 -6.03
C PHE A 229 13.70 -3.06 -5.02
N TYR A 230 13.46 -1.84 -5.49
CA TYR A 230 13.16 -0.68 -4.65
C TYR A 230 11.74 -0.73 -4.05
N ALA A 231 10.75 -1.21 -4.82
CA ALA A 231 9.37 -1.35 -4.35
C ALA A 231 9.31 -2.17 -3.04
N SER A 232 8.64 -1.63 -2.04
CA SER A 232 8.39 -2.31 -0.77
C SER A 232 7.19 -3.24 -0.88
N VAL A 233 6.17 -2.84 -1.62
CA VAL A 233 5.01 -3.65 -1.95
C VAL A 233 4.86 -3.70 -3.46
N ARG A 234 4.61 -4.89 -4.00
CA ARG A 234 4.24 -5.08 -5.42
C ARG A 234 2.92 -5.82 -5.49
N LEU A 235 1.96 -5.26 -6.22
CA LEU A 235 0.62 -5.79 -6.40
C LEU A 235 0.43 -6.21 -7.87
N ASP A 236 0.14 -7.49 -8.10
CA ASP A 236 -0.29 -8.01 -9.41
C ASP A 236 -1.82 -8.03 -9.44
N ILE A 237 -2.41 -7.13 -10.23
CA ILE A 237 -3.86 -6.99 -10.36
C ILE A 237 -4.36 -7.49 -11.71
N ARG A 238 -5.35 -8.39 -11.69
CA ARG A 238 -5.92 -9.01 -12.88
C ARG A 238 -7.45 -9.01 -12.83
N ARG A 239 -8.09 -8.80 -13.97
CA ARG A 239 -9.52 -9.04 -14.13
C ARG A 239 -9.78 -10.56 -14.06
N LYS A 240 -10.70 -10.97 -13.17
CA LYS A 240 -11.14 -12.36 -13.02
C LYS A 240 -12.39 -12.62 -13.84
N GLU A 241 -13.40 -11.78 -13.70
CA GLU A 241 -14.68 -11.91 -14.40
C GLU A 241 -15.32 -10.54 -14.64
N VAL A 242 -16.26 -10.51 -15.59
CA VAL A 242 -17.04 -9.32 -15.95
C VAL A 242 -18.38 -9.40 -15.22
N LEU A 243 -18.74 -8.35 -14.49
CA LEU A 243 -20.00 -8.25 -13.76
C LEU A 243 -21.08 -7.69 -14.68
N LYS A 244 -22.27 -8.30 -14.65
CA LYS A 244 -23.40 -7.93 -15.50
C LYS A 244 -24.68 -7.76 -14.68
N ASP A 245 -25.50 -6.78 -15.07
CA ASP A 245 -26.90 -6.69 -14.67
C ASP A 245 -27.77 -6.87 -15.92
N GLY A 246 -28.47 -8.01 -16.00
CA GLY A 246 -29.13 -8.46 -17.22
C GLY A 246 -28.16 -8.54 -18.42
N SER A 247 -28.28 -7.60 -19.35
CA SER A 247 -27.43 -7.51 -20.55
C SER A 247 -26.30 -6.47 -20.45
N GLU A 248 -26.37 -5.58 -19.46
CA GLU A 248 -25.44 -4.47 -19.29
C GLU A 248 -24.21 -4.92 -18.50
N ILE A 249 -23.02 -4.44 -18.89
CA ILE A 249 -21.79 -4.68 -18.16
C ILE A 249 -21.59 -3.54 -17.15
N ILE A 250 -21.67 -3.87 -15.86
CA ILE A 250 -21.66 -2.89 -14.78
C ILE A 250 -20.30 -2.74 -14.08
N GLY A 251 -19.39 -3.69 -14.30
CA GLY A 251 -18.07 -3.68 -13.66
C GLY A 251 -17.27 -4.95 -13.91
N ASN A 252 -16.21 -5.13 -13.11
CA ASN A 252 -15.35 -6.29 -13.15
C ASN A 252 -15.04 -6.77 -11.74
N ARG A 253 -15.02 -8.09 -11.53
CA ARG A 253 -14.35 -8.65 -10.36
C ARG A 253 -12.88 -8.80 -10.67
N VAL A 254 -12.04 -8.28 -9.78
CA VAL A 254 -10.59 -8.29 -9.92
C VAL A 254 -9.95 -9.12 -8.81
N ARG A 255 -8.81 -9.72 -9.12
CA ARG A 255 -7.96 -10.41 -8.16
C ARG A 255 -6.66 -9.64 -8.04
N VAL A 256 -6.23 -9.38 -6.80
CA VAL A 256 -4.96 -8.73 -6.49
C VAL A 256 -4.09 -9.69 -5.69
N LYS A 257 -2.86 -9.92 -6.15
CA LYS A 257 -1.84 -10.71 -5.45
C LYS A 257 -0.71 -9.82 -4.95
N VAL A 258 -0.36 -9.95 -3.68
CA VAL A 258 0.80 -9.28 -3.10
C VAL A 258 2.07 -10.06 -3.42
N VAL A 259 2.64 -9.86 -4.61
CA VAL A 259 3.80 -10.64 -5.08
C VAL A 259 5.11 -10.25 -4.40
N LYS A 260 5.17 -9.10 -3.73
CA LYS A 260 6.28 -8.68 -2.88
C LYS A 260 5.76 -7.84 -1.73
N ASN A 261 6.28 -8.07 -0.53
CA ASN A 261 5.96 -7.30 0.66
C ASN A 261 7.17 -7.25 1.60
N LYS A 262 7.65 -6.04 1.91
CA LYS A 262 8.76 -5.78 2.86
C LYS A 262 8.27 -5.38 4.25
N VAL A 263 6.97 -5.21 4.46
CA VAL A 263 6.38 -4.72 5.73
C VAL A 263 5.51 -5.77 6.42
N ALA A 264 5.09 -6.80 5.71
CA ALA A 264 4.34 -7.95 6.21
C ALA A 264 4.60 -9.19 5.32
N PRO A 265 4.11 -10.39 5.69
CA PRO A 265 4.25 -11.59 4.86
C PRO A 265 3.66 -11.39 3.44
N PRO A 266 4.38 -11.75 2.37
CA PRO A 266 3.90 -11.66 1.00
C PRO A 266 2.98 -12.83 0.62
N PHE A 267 2.53 -12.82 -0.65
CA PHE A 267 1.78 -13.88 -1.34
C PHE A 267 0.34 -14.10 -0.94
N LYS A 268 -0.20 -13.24 -0.07
CA LYS A 268 -1.64 -13.11 0.11
C LYS A 268 -2.30 -12.61 -1.17
N GLU A 269 -3.56 -13.00 -1.34
CA GLU A 269 -4.40 -12.64 -2.46
C GLU A 269 -5.75 -12.19 -1.95
N THR A 270 -6.39 -11.31 -2.70
CA THR A 270 -7.77 -10.90 -2.44
C THR A 270 -8.53 -10.70 -3.74
N GLU A 271 -9.85 -10.72 -3.66
CA GLU A 271 -10.76 -10.40 -4.75
C GLU A 271 -11.80 -9.39 -4.32
N PHE A 272 -12.09 -8.44 -5.20
CA PHE A 272 -13.12 -7.43 -4.97
C PHE A 272 -13.69 -6.94 -6.30
N ASP A 273 -14.83 -6.25 -6.22
CA ASP A 273 -15.52 -5.73 -7.40
C ASP A 273 -15.10 -4.28 -7.66
N ILE A 274 -14.81 -3.96 -8.92
CA ILE A 274 -14.66 -2.60 -9.42
C ILE A 274 -15.86 -2.29 -10.32
N MET A 275 -16.72 -1.39 -9.86
CA MET A 275 -17.89 -0.88 -10.57
C MET A 275 -17.50 0.31 -11.44
N TYR A 276 -18.01 0.40 -12.67
CA TYR A 276 -17.60 1.46 -13.59
C TYR A 276 -18.02 2.87 -13.17
N ASN A 277 -19.10 3.01 -12.39
CA ASN A 277 -19.59 4.31 -11.94
C ASN A 277 -19.14 4.69 -10.52
N GLU A 278 -18.67 3.73 -9.72
CA GLU A 278 -18.44 3.91 -8.27
C GLU A 278 -17.03 3.51 -7.81
N GLY A 279 -16.26 2.83 -8.67
CA GLY A 279 -14.97 2.27 -8.31
C GLY A 279 -15.10 1.01 -7.47
N ILE A 280 -14.22 0.84 -6.49
CA ILE A 280 -14.19 -0.34 -5.61
C ILE A 280 -15.49 -0.39 -4.79
N SER A 281 -16.22 -1.51 -4.89
CA SER A 281 -17.43 -1.73 -4.11
C SER A 281 -17.08 -2.03 -2.65
N LYS A 282 -17.06 -0.99 -1.80
CA LYS A 282 -16.75 -1.11 -0.37
C LYS A 282 -17.66 -2.08 0.37
N VAL A 283 -18.96 -2.00 0.12
CA VAL A 283 -19.96 -2.87 0.74
C VAL A 283 -19.83 -4.31 0.23
N GLY A 284 -19.62 -4.48 -1.08
CA GLY A 284 -19.40 -5.81 -1.67
C GLY A 284 -18.16 -6.50 -1.10
N ASP A 285 -17.06 -5.75 -0.98
CA ASP A 285 -15.82 -6.23 -0.37
C ASP A 285 -16.02 -6.63 1.10
N LEU A 286 -16.73 -5.79 1.87
CA LEU A 286 -17.02 -6.06 3.27
C LEU A 286 -17.86 -7.34 3.46
N VAL A 287 -18.90 -7.51 2.65
CA VAL A 287 -19.77 -8.71 2.67
C VAL A 287 -18.98 -9.97 2.30
N ASP A 288 -18.11 -9.89 1.31
CA ASP A 288 -17.30 -11.03 0.87
C ASP A 288 -16.33 -11.47 1.98
N VAL A 289 -15.61 -10.51 2.59
CA VAL A 289 -14.72 -10.80 3.73
C VAL A 289 -15.49 -11.36 4.92
N ALA A 290 -16.65 -10.79 5.24
CA ALA A 290 -17.48 -11.26 6.35
C ALA A 290 -17.99 -12.69 6.13
N THR A 291 -18.32 -13.02 4.88
CA THR A 291 -18.75 -14.39 4.50
C THR A 291 -17.58 -15.37 4.62
N GLU A 292 -16.39 -15.00 4.15
CA GLU A 292 -15.19 -15.84 4.23
C GLU A 292 -14.82 -16.18 5.68
N HIS A 293 -15.01 -15.23 6.61
CA HIS A 293 -14.69 -15.39 8.02
C HIS A 293 -15.85 -15.92 8.88
N GLY A 294 -16.98 -16.30 8.26
CA GLY A 294 -18.14 -16.87 8.96
C GLY A 294 -18.91 -15.87 9.83
N ILE A 295 -18.71 -14.56 9.65
CA ILE A 295 -19.50 -13.50 10.29
C ILE A 295 -20.89 -13.44 9.64
N VAL A 296 -20.92 -13.55 8.31
CA VAL A 296 -22.16 -13.72 7.54
C VAL A 296 -22.33 -15.20 7.23
N ASN A 297 -23.44 -15.78 7.68
CA ASN A 297 -23.75 -17.18 7.44
C ASN A 297 -24.38 -17.36 6.06
N LYS A 298 -23.74 -18.16 5.22
CA LYS A 298 -24.25 -18.54 3.89
C LYS A 298 -24.84 -19.95 3.92
N SER A 299 -26.13 -20.07 3.64
CA SER A 299 -26.87 -21.34 3.51
C SER A 299 -27.52 -21.44 2.14
N GLY A 300 -26.85 -22.12 1.21
CA GLY A 300 -27.26 -22.16 -0.19
C GLY A 300 -27.18 -20.77 -0.85
N SER A 301 -28.32 -20.28 -1.34
CA SER A 301 -28.46 -18.91 -1.88
C SER A 301 -28.77 -17.86 -0.81
N TRP A 302 -29.01 -18.27 0.45
CA TRP A 302 -29.38 -17.36 1.53
C TRP A 302 -28.16 -16.85 2.29
N TYR A 303 -28.16 -15.55 2.58
CA TYR A 303 -27.18 -14.88 3.42
C TYR A 303 -27.89 -14.40 4.69
N THR A 304 -27.30 -14.65 5.85
CA THR A 304 -27.83 -14.26 7.16
C THR A 304 -26.77 -13.51 7.94
N PHE A 305 -27.10 -12.30 8.39
CA PHE A 305 -26.27 -11.51 9.30
C PHE A 305 -27.16 -11.00 10.43
N GLN A 306 -26.81 -11.33 11.67
CA GLN A 306 -27.65 -11.06 12.84
C GLN A 306 -29.07 -11.64 12.66
N GLU A 307 -30.11 -10.82 12.76
CA GLU A 307 -31.51 -11.22 12.58
C GLU A 307 -31.98 -11.11 11.11
N GLU A 308 -31.19 -10.45 10.27
CA GLU A 308 -31.53 -10.20 8.87
C GLU A 308 -31.15 -11.38 7.97
N ARG A 309 -32.10 -11.81 7.13
CA ARG A 309 -31.91 -12.91 6.19
C ARG A 309 -32.42 -12.53 4.80
N VAL A 310 -31.53 -12.58 3.83
CA VAL A 310 -31.80 -12.19 2.43
C VAL A 310 -31.32 -13.24 1.44
N GLN A 311 -31.93 -13.25 0.26
CA GLN A 311 -31.55 -14.17 -0.81
C GLN A 311 -30.57 -13.50 -1.77
N GLY A 312 -29.37 -14.07 -1.88
CA GLY A 312 -28.33 -13.61 -2.78
C GLY A 312 -27.42 -12.53 -2.19
N ARG A 313 -26.23 -12.40 -2.79
CA ARG A 313 -25.19 -11.45 -2.37
C ARG A 313 -25.60 -10.00 -2.61
N ASP A 314 -26.19 -9.69 -3.75
CA ASP A 314 -26.56 -8.31 -4.10
C ASP A 314 -27.72 -7.78 -3.24
N ALA A 315 -28.65 -8.64 -2.82
CA ALA A 315 -29.68 -8.27 -1.85
C ALA A 315 -29.07 -7.89 -0.49
N LEU A 316 -28.05 -8.63 -0.02
CA LEU A 316 -27.34 -8.28 1.21
C LEU A 316 -26.55 -6.99 1.06
N LYS A 317 -25.86 -6.78 -0.07
CA LYS A 317 -25.17 -5.52 -0.34
C LYS A 317 -26.13 -4.34 -0.27
N LYS A 318 -27.32 -4.47 -0.88
CA LYS A 318 -28.35 -3.42 -0.86
C LYS A 318 -28.84 -3.14 0.56
N LEU A 319 -29.18 -4.19 1.32
CA LEU A 319 -29.61 -4.07 2.72
C LEU A 319 -28.55 -3.33 3.57
N ILE A 320 -27.29 -3.74 3.46
CA ILE A 320 -26.18 -3.15 4.20
C ILE A 320 -25.92 -1.70 3.76
N SER A 321 -26.13 -1.36 2.50
CA SER A 321 -25.97 0.02 2.01
C SER A 321 -27.09 0.97 2.43
N GLU A 322 -28.26 0.44 2.79
CA GLU A 322 -29.44 1.23 3.20
C GLU A 322 -29.50 1.45 4.72
N ASP A 323 -28.76 0.66 5.52
CA ASP A 323 -28.72 0.75 6.98
C ASP A 323 -27.29 0.99 7.51
N ASP A 324 -27.02 2.24 7.91
CA ASP A 324 -25.74 2.68 8.47
C ASP A 324 -25.35 1.93 9.76
N ASN A 325 -26.32 1.54 10.60
CA ASN A 325 -26.04 0.81 11.83
C ASN A 325 -25.57 -0.61 11.51
N LEU A 326 -26.25 -1.26 10.56
CA LEU A 326 -25.89 -2.60 10.12
C LEU A 326 -24.53 -2.60 9.40
N PHE A 327 -24.25 -1.57 8.60
CA PHE A 327 -22.94 -1.37 7.96
C PHE A 327 -21.82 -1.24 8.99
N GLU A 328 -21.93 -0.34 9.97
CA GLU A 328 -20.88 -0.15 10.98
C GLU A 328 -20.72 -1.35 11.90
N SER A 329 -21.82 -2.06 12.20
CA SER A 329 -21.78 -3.32 12.95
C SER A 329 -20.99 -4.39 12.19
N LEU A 330 -21.32 -4.64 10.92
CA LEU A 330 -20.62 -5.60 10.06
C LEU A 330 -19.14 -5.23 9.92
N LYS A 331 -18.85 -3.95 9.68
CA LYS A 331 -17.51 -3.41 9.54
C LYS A 331 -16.67 -3.62 10.80
N THR A 332 -17.24 -3.38 11.98
CA THR A 332 -16.54 -3.61 13.26
C THR A 332 -16.25 -5.08 13.46
N SER A 333 -17.23 -5.97 13.26
CA SER A 333 -17.01 -7.42 13.36
C SER A 333 -15.93 -7.92 12.39
N VAL A 334 -15.91 -7.41 11.15
CA VAL A 334 -14.87 -7.76 10.19
C VAL A 334 -13.50 -7.26 10.65
N LEU A 335 -13.39 -6.01 11.08
CA LEU A 335 -12.14 -5.42 11.55
C LEU A 335 -11.56 -6.18 12.75
N GLU A 336 -12.38 -6.69 13.66
CA GLU A 336 -11.91 -7.48 14.81
C GLU A 336 -11.24 -8.79 14.41
N VAL A 337 -11.69 -9.41 13.31
CA VAL A 337 -11.15 -10.67 12.81
C VAL A 337 -9.91 -10.48 11.95
N ILE A 338 -9.92 -9.47 11.06
CA ILE A 338 -8.83 -9.25 10.10
C ILE A 338 -7.70 -8.39 10.64
N SER A 339 -7.96 -7.56 11.66
CA SER A 339 -6.91 -6.76 12.27
C SER A 339 -5.87 -7.71 12.85
N PRO A 340 -4.57 -7.55 12.54
CA PRO A 340 -3.55 -8.33 13.20
C PRO A 340 -3.74 -8.11 14.70
N LYS A 341 -4.02 -9.19 15.46
CA LYS A 341 -4.04 -9.14 16.92
C LYS A 341 -2.67 -8.62 17.34
N ARG A 342 -2.56 -7.31 17.51
CA ARG A 342 -1.44 -6.69 18.20
C ARG A 342 -1.43 -7.41 19.54
N LYS A 343 -0.32 -8.08 19.86
CA LYS A 343 -0.07 -8.49 21.24
C LYS A 343 -0.10 -7.18 22.04
N LYS A 344 -1.28 -6.76 22.50
CA LYS A 344 -1.39 -5.86 23.63
C LYS A 344 -0.58 -6.54 24.72
N ASP A 345 0.38 -5.82 25.26
CA ASP A 345 1.16 -6.26 26.40
C ASP A 345 0.22 -6.76 27.49
N GLU A 346 0.11 -8.08 27.66
CA GLU A 346 -0.46 -8.74 28.87
C GLU A 346 0.45 -8.53 30.09
N LYS A 347 1.03 -7.33 30.23
CA LYS A 347 1.92 -6.96 31.33
C LYS A 347 1.56 -5.63 31.96
N VAL A 348 0.27 -5.33 32.09
CA VAL A 348 -0.18 -4.28 33.02
C VAL A 348 -1.52 -4.67 33.67
N GLU A 349 -1.63 -5.86 34.27
CA GLU A 349 -2.75 -6.14 35.20
C GLU A 349 -2.50 -7.30 36.18
N LYS A 350 -1.23 -7.59 36.51
CA LYS A 350 -0.86 -8.52 37.60
C LYS A 350 0.09 -7.89 38.62
N VAL A 351 -0.03 -6.59 38.86
CA VAL A 351 0.61 -5.93 40.02
C VAL A 351 -0.47 -5.26 40.84
N ASP A 352 -1.39 -6.06 41.38
CA ASP A 352 -1.99 -5.75 42.67
C ASP A 352 -2.55 -7.05 43.28
N LYS A 353 -1.87 -7.57 44.32
CA LYS A 353 -2.33 -8.57 45.33
C LYS A 353 -1.20 -9.33 46.04
N SER A 354 -0.07 -8.67 46.33
CA SER A 354 0.89 -9.24 47.30
C SER A 354 1.67 -8.17 48.04
N GLU A 355 0.98 -7.26 48.73
CA GLU A 355 1.57 -6.47 49.82
C GLU A 355 0.46 -5.88 50.71
N LYS A 356 -0.19 -6.77 51.46
CA LYS A 356 -0.79 -6.44 52.76
C LYS A 356 -0.41 -7.56 53.72
N VAL A 357 0.82 -7.50 54.24
CA VAL A 357 1.18 -8.22 55.46
C VAL A 357 1.03 -7.24 56.61
N GLU A 358 0.29 -7.69 57.60
CA GLU A 358 -0.14 -7.01 58.81
C GLU A 358 1.03 -6.39 59.59
N VAL A 359 0.84 -5.15 60.03
CA VAL A 359 1.42 -4.66 61.28
C VAL A 359 0.27 -4.59 62.28
N LYS A 360 0.18 -5.59 63.16
CA LYS A 360 -0.55 -5.48 64.42
C LYS A 360 0.45 -5.46 65.57
N LYS A 361 0.10 -4.60 66.52
CA LYS A 361 0.80 -4.21 67.76
C LYS A 361 1.36 -5.37 68.57
#